data_AF-A0A925HZ20-F1
#
_entry.id   AF-A0A925HZ20-F1
#
_cell.length_a   1.000
_cell.length_b   1.000
_cell.length_c   1.000
_cell.angle_alpha   90.00
_cell.angle_beta   90.00
_cell.angle_gamma   90.00
#
_symmetry.space_group_name_H-M   'P 1'
#
loop_
_entity.id
_entity.type
_entity.pdbx_description
1 polymer ?
#
loop_
_entity_poly.entity_id
_entity_poly.type
_entity_poly.pdbx_seq_one_letter_code
_entity_poly.pdbx_strand_id
1 'polypeptide(L)'
;MEERKQENRGGCSAITIACACLLVLLPVLYVLSAGPATWLYYHGYLSGKAIEVLFAPLVWACDHCNPLYEFVGWYETFFMPDDPA
;
A
#
# COMPACT_ATOMS: atom_id res chain seq x y z
N MET A 1 39.52 -37.64 -8.01
CA MET A 1 38.29 -37.23 -8.72
C MET A 1 37.12 -37.48 -7.80
N GLU A 2 36.71 -36.46 -7.05
CA GLU A 2 35.42 -36.48 -6.35
C GLU A 2 34.78 -35.13 -6.59
N GLU A 3 33.94 -35.08 -7.62
CA GLU A 3 33.08 -33.94 -7.93
C GLU A 3 32.02 -33.80 -6.85
N ARG A 4 32.17 -32.80 -5.98
CA ARG A 4 31.10 -32.39 -5.07
C ARG A 4 30.05 -31.61 -5.86
N LYS A 5 29.07 -32.35 -6.38
CA LYS A 5 27.80 -31.87 -6.91
C LYS A 5 27.06 -31.12 -5.79
N GLN A 6 27.28 -29.82 -5.69
CA GLN A 6 26.53 -28.94 -4.79
C GLN A 6 25.06 -28.93 -5.21
N GLU A 7 24.24 -29.47 -4.32
CA GLU A 7 22.82 -29.70 -4.50
C GLU A 7 22.06 -28.37 -4.40
N ASN A 8 21.42 -27.98 -5.51
CA ASN A 8 20.77 -26.70 -5.74
C ASN A 8 19.39 -26.62 -5.04
N ARG A 9 19.36 -26.72 -3.71
CA ARG A 9 18.13 -26.73 -2.89
C ARG A 9 17.62 -25.36 -2.39
N GLY A 10 18.33 -24.27 -2.70
CA GLY A 10 18.03 -22.93 -2.16
C GLY A 10 16.85 -22.20 -2.81
N GLY A 11 16.40 -22.60 -4.01
CA GLY A 11 15.41 -21.84 -4.79
C GLY A 11 14.01 -21.80 -4.19
N CYS A 12 13.56 -22.88 -3.54
CA CYS A 12 12.19 -22.96 -3.04
C CYS A 12 11.96 -22.05 -1.80
N SER A 13 12.97 -21.94 -0.92
CA SER A 13 12.90 -21.08 0.28
C SER A 13 12.90 -19.59 -0.07
N ALA A 14 13.73 -19.17 -1.03
CA ALA A 14 13.79 -17.77 -1.45
C ALA A 14 12.47 -17.27 -2.05
N ILE A 15 11.79 -18.10 -2.86
CA ILE A 15 10.49 -17.76 -3.44
C ILE A 15 9.44 -17.62 -2.34
N THR A 16 9.38 -18.55 -1.38
CA THR A 16 8.42 -18.47 -0.27
C THR A 16 8.62 -17.20 0.55
N ILE A 17 9.87 -16.84 0.85
CA ILE A 17 10.19 -15.61 1.59
C ILE A 17 9.77 -14.38 0.77
N ALA A 18 10.11 -14.33 -0.51
CA ALA A 18 9.72 -13.21 -1.39
C ALA A 18 8.20 -13.05 -1.47
N CYS A 19 7.46 -14.16 -1.62
CA CYS A 19 6.00 -14.15 -1.61
C CYS A 19 5.43 -13.65 -0.27
N ALA A 20 5.97 -14.12 0.85
CA ALA A 20 5.55 -13.65 2.17
C ALA A 20 5.81 -12.14 2.35
N CYS A 21 6.98 -11.65 1.93
CA CYS A 21 7.30 -10.23 1.96
C CYS A 21 6.33 -9.43 1.09
N LEU A 22 6.04 -9.87 -0.13
CA LEU A 22 5.09 -9.18 -1.01
C LEU A 22 3.68 -9.14 -0.42
N LEU A 23 3.20 -10.24 0.17
CA LEU A 23 1.88 -10.31 0.80
C LEU A 23 1.72 -9.32 1.97
N VAL A 24 2.81 -9.00 2.68
CA VAL A 24 2.79 -8.01 3.77
C VAL A 24 3.05 -6.60 3.25
N LEU A 25 3.98 -6.43 2.31
CA LEU A 25 4.37 -5.12 1.81
C LEU A 25 3.29 -4.50 0.92
N LEU A 26 2.61 -5.29 0.09
CA LEU A 26 1.57 -4.78 -0.80
C LEU A 26 0.44 -4.04 -0.06
N PRO A 27 -0.20 -4.58 0.98
CA PRO A 27 -1.25 -3.86 1.69
C PRO A 27 -0.71 -2.61 2.40
N VAL A 28 0.52 -2.66 2.93
CA VAL A 28 1.15 -1.48 3.56
C VAL A 28 1.39 -0.37 2.54
N LEU A 29 1.99 -0.71 1.39
CA LEU A 29 2.23 0.23 0.29
C LEU A 29 0.92 0.76 -0.28
N TYR A 30 -0.12 -0.05 -0.33
CA TYR A 30 -1.45 0.36 -0.78
C TYR A 30 -2.03 1.45 0.14
N VAL A 31 -2.03 1.24 1.46
CA VAL A 31 -2.49 2.27 2.42
C VAL A 31 -1.63 3.53 2.33
N LEU A 32 -0.30 3.38 2.26
CA LEU A 32 0.63 4.51 2.12
C LEU A 32 0.45 5.28 0.81
N SER A 33 -0.08 4.66 -0.24
CA SER A 33 -0.35 5.33 -1.52
C SER A 33 -1.58 6.25 -1.47
N ALA A 34 -2.42 6.15 -0.44
CA ALA A 34 -3.59 7.01 -0.27
C ALA A 34 -3.20 8.49 -0.15
N GLY A 35 -2.12 8.81 0.57
CA GLY A 35 -1.65 10.19 0.75
C GLY A 35 -1.29 10.88 -0.59
N PRO A 36 -0.34 10.33 -1.36
CA PRO A 36 -0.02 10.85 -2.69
C PRO A 36 -1.21 10.87 -3.65
N ALA A 37 -2.11 9.89 -3.58
CA ALA A 37 -3.33 9.88 -4.39
C ALA A 37 -4.25 11.06 -4.02
N THR A 38 -4.44 11.32 -2.73
CA THR A 38 -5.19 12.48 -2.23
C THR A 38 -4.56 13.79 -2.71
N TRP A 39 -3.23 13.93 -2.65
CA TRP A 39 -2.52 15.08 -3.21
C TRP A 39 -2.80 15.27 -4.71
N LEU A 40 -2.72 14.18 -5.49
CA LEU A 40 -3.02 14.19 -6.93
C LEU A 40 -4.47 14.55 -7.24
N TYR A 41 -5.41 14.13 -6.39
CA TYR A 41 -6.82 14.52 -6.50
C TYR A 41 -7.02 16.01 -6.26
N TYR A 42 -6.40 16.59 -5.23
CA TYR A 42 -6.48 18.03 -4.96
C TYR A 42 -5.89 18.88 -6.08
N HIS A 43 -4.87 18.39 -6.78
CA HIS A 43 -4.28 19.07 -7.95
C HIS A 43 -5.03 18.80 -9.26
N GLY A 44 -6.14 18.06 -9.23
CA GLY A 44 -6.97 17.78 -10.40
C GLY A 44 -6.41 16.71 -11.36
N TYR A 45 -5.37 15.98 -10.96
CA TYR A 45 -4.82 14.87 -11.76
C TYR A 45 -5.63 13.58 -11.62
N LEU A 46 -6.30 13.39 -10.49
CA LEU A 46 -7.19 12.27 -10.22
C LEU A 46 -8.63 12.77 -10.03
N SER A 47 -9.59 12.02 -10.57
CA SER A 47 -11.01 12.27 -10.30
C SER A 47 -11.42 11.65 -8.96
N GLY A 48 -12.40 12.24 -8.28
CA GLY A 48 -12.92 11.68 -7.02
C GLY A 48 -13.44 10.25 -7.18
N LYS A 49 -14.09 9.95 -8.31
CA LYS A 49 -14.53 8.58 -8.66
C LYS A 49 -13.35 7.60 -8.79
N ALA A 50 -12.22 8.06 -9.31
CA ALA A 50 -11.04 7.21 -9.42
C ALA A 50 -10.47 6.88 -8.04
N ILE A 51 -10.41 7.85 -7.12
CA ILE A 51 -10.01 7.59 -5.73
C ILE A 51 -10.97 6.61 -5.06
N GLU A 52 -12.27 6.85 -5.16
CA GLU A 52 -13.29 6.00 -4.55
C GLU A 52 -13.18 4.54 -5.02
N VAL A 53 -12.97 4.32 -6.32
CA VAL A 53 -12.81 2.96 -6.88
C VAL A 53 -11.47 2.34 -6.49
N LEU A 54 -10.36 3.10 -6.57
CA LEU A 54 -9.02 2.59 -6.26
C LEU A 54 -8.86 2.26 -4.77
N PHE A 55 -9.50 3.03 -3.90
CA PHE A 55 -9.41 2.93 -2.45
C PHE A 55 -10.67 2.35 -1.79
N ALA A 56 -11.62 1.78 -2.56
CA ALA A 56 -12.84 1.18 -2.02
C ALA A 56 -12.60 0.16 -0.89
N PRO A 57 -11.62 -0.78 -1.00
CA PRO A 57 -11.27 -1.67 0.11
C PRO A 57 -10.82 -0.93 1.37
N LEU A 58 -10.08 0.16 1.21
CA LEU A 58 -9.62 0.98 2.34
C LEU A 58 -10.78 1.74 2.98
N VAL A 59 -11.66 2.34 2.18
CA VAL A 59 -12.88 3.00 2.66
C VAL A 59 -13.74 2.02 3.45
N TRP A 60 -13.99 0.83 2.89
CA TRP A 60 -14.74 -0.21 3.58
C TRP A 60 -14.07 -0.63 4.89
N ALA A 61 -12.73 -0.75 4.92
CA ALA A 61 -12.00 -1.09 6.13
C ALA A 61 -12.11 0.01 7.20
N CYS A 62 -12.03 1.29 6.81
CA CYS A 62 -12.23 2.43 7.70
C CYS A 62 -13.63 2.45 8.30
N ASP A 63 -14.66 2.13 7.51
CA ASP A 63 -16.06 2.06 7.99
C ASP A 63 -16.28 1.01 9.08
N HIS A 64 -15.44 -0.03 9.12
CA HIS A 64 -15.55 -1.13 10.09
C HIS A 64 -14.48 -1.07 11.20
N CYS A 65 -13.49 -0.17 11.08
CA CYS A 65 -12.36 -0.08 11.98
C CYS A 65 -12.03 1.38 12.30
N ASN A 66 -12.59 1.90 13.40
CA ASN A 66 -12.39 3.28 13.82
C ASN A 66 -10.90 3.70 13.99
N PRO A 67 -10.02 2.86 14.57
CA PRO A 67 -8.59 3.21 14.65
C PRO A 67 -7.94 3.39 13.26
N LEU A 68 -8.39 2.64 12.26
CA LEU A 68 -7.89 2.79 10.90
C LEU A 68 -8.38 4.08 10.27
N TYR A 69 -9.65 4.44 10.47
CA TYR A 69 -10.20 5.72 10.02
C TYR A 69 -9.42 6.90 10.59
N GLU A 70 -9.17 6.92 11.91
CA GLU A 70 -8.40 7.98 12.56
C GLU A 70 -6.96 8.06 12.03
N PHE A 71 -6.32 6.90 11.84
CA PHE A 71 -4.97 6.85 11.28
C PHE A 71 -4.91 7.38 9.85
N VAL A 72 -5.82 6.94 8.97
CA VAL A 72 -5.87 7.37 7.57
C VAL A 72 -6.18 8.87 7.49
N GLY A 73 -7.16 9.35 8.27
CA GLY A 73 -7.50 10.77 8.32
C GLY A 73 -6.32 11.64 8.78
N TRP A 74 -5.62 11.24 9.85
CA TRP A 74 -4.38 11.91 10.26
C TRP A 74 -3.31 11.86 9.17
N TYR A 75 -3.12 10.72 8.52
CA TYR A 75 -2.12 10.56 7.47
C TYR A 75 -2.40 11.45 6.25
N GLU A 76 -3.66 11.58 5.84
CA GLU A 76 -4.07 12.44 4.73
C GLU A 76 -3.80 13.92 4.98
N THR A 77 -3.78 14.36 6.25
CA THR A 77 -3.48 15.78 6.59
C THR A 77 -2.10 16.23 6.13
N PHE A 78 -1.13 15.32 6.01
CA PHE A 78 0.20 15.66 5.47
C PHE A 78 0.20 15.95 3.96
N PHE A 79 -0.87 15.60 3.26
CA PHE A 79 -0.96 15.70 1.80
C PHE A 79 -2.05 16.68 1.34
N MET A 80 -2.94 17.10 2.24
CA MET A 80 -3.86 18.19 1.97
C MET A 80 -3.08 19.51 1.91
N PRO A 81 -3.32 20.35 0.89
CA PRO A 81 -2.79 21.70 0.91
C PRO A 81 -3.38 22.47 2.10
N ASP A 82 -2.54 23.20 2.83
CA ASP A 82 -3.01 24.27 3.72
C ASP A 82 -3.87 25.20 2.85
N ASP A 83 -5.12 25.44 3.23
CA ASP A 83 -6.16 26.12 2.45
C ASP A 83 -5.67 27.10 1.35
N PRO A 84 -6.26 27.06 0.13
CA PRO A 84 -6.06 28.15 -0.81
C PRO A 84 -6.66 29.42 -0.19
N ALA A 85 -5.78 30.36 0.17
CA ALA A 85 -6.14 31.74 0.46
C ALA A 85 -6.92 32.40 -0.70
#